data_AF-A0A964MQ39-F1
#
_entry.id   AF-A0A964MQ39-F1
#
_cell.length_a   1.000
_cell.length_b   1.000
_cell.length_c   1.000
_cell.angle_alpha   90.00
_cell.angle_beta   90.00
_cell.angle_gamma   90.00
#
_symmetry.space_group_name_H-M   'P 1'
#
loop_
_entity.id
_entity.type
_entity.pdbx_description
1 polymer ?
#
loop_
_entity_poly.entity_id
_entity_poly.type
_entity_poly.pdbx_seq_one_letter_code
_entity_poly.pdbx_strand_id
1 'polypeptide(L)'
;MRKSIKLLIAVSLSSLLLSSCSSDSSGEADGKLSIFAAFYPIEFVASAIGGDLVSVENMTPPGVEPHDLELTPSQVVRLSEA
;
A
#
# COMPACT_ATOMS: atom_id res chain seq x y z
N MET A 1 10.45 -46.19 9.59
CA MET A 1 10.97 -45.09 10.42
C MET A 1 11.77 -44.06 9.61
N ARG A 2 12.86 -44.43 8.92
CA ARG A 2 13.68 -43.46 8.14
C ARG A 2 12.96 -42.78 6.97
N LYS A 3 12.03 -43.48 6.29
CA LYS A 3 11.23 -42.90 5.19
C LYS A 3 10.19 -41.89 5.71
N SER A 4 9.61 -42.16 6.88
CA SER A 4 8.63 -41.30 7.57
C SER A 4 9.26 -39.98 8.03
N ILE A 5 10.51 -40.01 8.50
CA ILE A 5 11.27 -38.81 8.90
C ILE A 5 11.57 -37.92 7.70
N LYS A 6 11.98 -38.49 6.55
CA LYS A 6 12.23 -37.73 5.33
C LYS A 6 10.97 -37.04 4.80
N LEU A 7 9.81 -37.70 4.91
CA LEU A 7 8.53 -37.15 4.49
C LEU A 7 8.11 -35.94 5.35
N LEU A 8 8.30 -36.03 6.67
CA LEU A 8 7.99 -34.93 7.59
C LEU A 8 8.86 -33.69 7.34
N ILE A 9 10.16 -33.87 7.08
CA ILE A 9 11.08 -32.76 6.77
C ILE A 9 10.68 -32.08 5.45
N ALA A 10 10.28 -32.85 4.44
CA ALA A 10 9.85 -32.28 3.16
C ALA A 10 8.56 -31.45 3.30
N VAL A 11 7.59 -31.92 4.10
CA VAL A 11 6.35 -31.19 4.37
C VAL A 11 6.62 -29.91 5.15
N SER A 12 7.46 -29.95 6.20
CA SER A 12 7.77 -28.75 6.98
C SER A 12 8.49 -27.70 6.13
N LEU A 13 9.47 -28.13 5.32
CA LEU A 13 10.20 -27.22 4.44
C LEU A 13 9.27 -26.59 3.39
N SER A 14 8.33 -27.36 2.83
CA SER A 14 7.34 -26.84 1.90
C SER A 14 6.41 -25.81 2.56
N SER A 15 5.99 -26.01 3.81
CA SER A 15 5.16 -25.03 4.51
C SER A 15 5.87 -23.69 4.78
N LEU A 16 7.18 -23.71 5.03
CA LEU A 16 7.96 -22.47 5.20
C LEU A 16 8.06 -21.68 3.88
N LEU A 17 8.16 -22.37 2.74
CA LEU A 17 8.20 -21.73 1.43
C LEU A 17 6.88 -21.03 1.06
N LEU A 18 5.74 -21.52 1.56
CA LEU A 18 4.43 -20.91 1.30
C LEU A 18 4.13 -19.70 2.19
N SER A 19 4.82 -19.54 3.32
CA SER A 19 4.61 -18.41 4.25
C SER A 19 5.05 -17.06 3.66
N SER A 20 5.81 -17.05 2.57
CA SER A 20 6.22 -15.81 1.88
C SER A 20 5.08 -15.09 1.16
N CYS A 21 3.93 -15.75 0.94
CA CYS A 21 2.75 -15.12 0.37
C CYS A 21 1.81 -14.52 1.44
N SER A 22 2.18 -14.59 2.72
CA SER A 22 1.42 -13.91 3.77
C SER A 22 1.68 -12.42 3.67
N SER A 23 0.72 -11.67 3.13
CA SER A 23 0.72 -10.22 3.16
C SER A 23 0.53 -9.78 4.61
N ASP A 24 1.46 -8.99 5.14
CA ASP A 24 1.29 -8.36 6.44
C ASP A 24 0.28 -7.22 6.25
N SER A 25 -0.98 -7.44 6.65
CA SER A 25 -2.06 -6.46 6.51
C SER A 25 -2.10 -5.47 7.67
N SER A 26 -0.94 -5.15 8.24
CA SER A 26 -0.80 -4.24 9.37
C SER A 26 -0.73 -2.79 8.90
N GLY A 27 -1.87 -2.18 8.58
CA GLY A 27 -1.88 -0.72 8.36
C GLY A 27 -3.19 -0.10 7.87
N GLU A 28 -3.90 -0.71 6.94
CA GLU A 28 -4.89 0.05 6.16
C GLU A 28 -6.33 -0.23 6.57
N ALA A 29 -7.05 0.82 6.98
CA ALA A 29 -8.41 0.81 7.51
C ALA A 29 -9.51 0.22 6.60
N ASP A 30 -9.17 -0.23 5.39
CA ASP A 30 -10.09 -0.91 4.47
C ASP A 30 -9.35 -1.84 3.47
N GLY A 31 -8.07 -2.15 3.71
CA GLY A 31 -7.22 -2.94 2.79
C GLY A 31 -6.88 -2.26 1.46
N LYS A 32 -7.25 -0.98 1.27
CA LYS A 32 -6.92 -0.17 0.09
C LYS A 32 -5.58 0.53 0.26
N LEU A 33 -4.76 0.56 -0.78
CA LEU A 33 -3.50 1.32 -0.78
C LEU A 33 -3.78 2.83 -0.72
N SER A 34 -3.22 3.52 0.28
CA SER A 34 -3.30 4.98 0.39
C SER A 34 -2.30 5.64 -0.55
N ILE A 35 -2.73 6.65 -1.31
CA ILE A 35 -1.89 7.38 -2.26
C ILE A 35 -2.10 8.88 -2.07
N PHE A 36 -1.02 9.62 -1.89
CA PHE A 36 -1.05 11.09 -1.98
C PHE A 36 -0.67 11.54 -3.40
N ALA A 37 -1.55 12.29 -4.03
CA ALA A 37 -1.34 12.89 -5.35
C ALA A 37 -1.05 14.39 -5.21
N ALA A 38 -0.04 14.89 -5.91
CA ALA A 38 0.32 16.30 -5.84
C ALA A 38 -0.79 17.24 -6.38
N PHE A 39 -1.47 16.85 -7.46
CA PHE A 39 -2.53 17.63 -8.11
C PHE A 39 -3.45 16.73 -8.97
N TYR A 40 -4.59 17.26 -9.39
CA TYR A 40 -5.73 16.48 -9.93
C TYR A 40 -5.42 15.52 -11.11
N PRO A 41 -4.64 15.88 -12.14
CA PRO A 41 -4.26 14.95 -13.20
C PRO A 41 -3.63 13.65 -12.69
N ILE A 42 -2.81 13.73 -11.64
CA ILE A 42 -2.18 12.54 -11.04
C ILE A 42 -3.20 11.76 -10.19
N GLU A 43 -4.04 12.47 -9.43
CA GLU A 43 -5.16 11.86 -8.69
C GLU A 43 -6.07 11.05 -9.62
N PHE A 44 -6.44 11.63 -10.76
CA PHE A 44 -7.29 11.00 -11.78
C PHE A 44 -6.66 9.73 -12.33
N VAL A 45 -5.38 9.79 -12.74
CA VAL A 45 -4.67 8.63 -13.29
C VAL A 45 -4.55 7.51 -12.25
N ALA A 46 -4.16 7.85 -11.02
CA ALA A 46 -4.03 6.88 -9.93
C ALA A 46 -5.37 6.22 -9.60
N SER A 47 -6.45 7.00 -9.51
CA SER A 47 -7.80 6.48 -9.23
C SER A 47 -8.31 5.61 -10.38
N ALA A 48 -8.10 6.01 -11.63
CA ALA A 48 -8.54 5.26 -12.80
C ALA A 48 -7.82 3.91 -12.94
N ILE A 49 -6.53 3.85 -12.59
CA ILE A 49 -5.74 2.61 -12.65
C ILE A 49 -6.03 1.72 -11.44
N GLY A 50 -6.07 2.30 -10.24
CA GLY A 50 -6.22 1.55 -8.99
C GLY A 50 -7.65 1.09 -8.70
N GLY A 51 -8.66 1.81 -9.20
CA GLY A 51 -10.06 1.48 -8.97
C GLY A 51 -10.38 1.35 -7.48
N ASP A 52 -11.08 0.27 -7.11
CA ASP A 52 -11.49 0.01 -5.73
C ASP A 52 -10.33 -0.41 -4.80
N LEU A 53 -9.12 -0.62 -5.32
CA LEU A 53 -7.94 -1.05 -4.56
C LEU A 53 -7.17 0.11 -3.93
N VAL A 54 -7.49 1.36 -4.27
CA VAL A 54 -6.75 2.55 -3.82
C VAL A 54 -7.66 3.58 -3.17
N SER A 55 -7.07 4.37 -2.27
CA SER A 55 -7.65 5.59 -1.74
C SER A 55 -6.68 6.73 -2.05
N VAL A 56 -7.08 7.65 -2.93
CA VAL A 56 -6.21 8.73 -3.41
C VAL A 56 -6.63 10.06 -2.79
N GLU A 57 -5.72 10.76 -2.10
CA GLU A 57 -5.90 12.11 -1.59
C GLU A 57 -5.12 13.11 -2.44
N ASN A 58 -5.76 14.18 -2.90
CA ASN A 58 -5.11 15.25 -3.65
C ASN A 58 -4.68 16.39 -2.72
N MET A 59 -3.39 16.71 -2.78
CA MET A 59 -2.74 17.70 -1.94
C MET A 59 -3.01 19.14 -2.37
N THR A 60 -3.35 19.35 -3.65
CA THR A 60 -3.75 20.67 -4.18
C THR A 60 -5.28 20.76 -4.18
N PRO A 61 -5.88 21.66 -3.37
CA PRO A 61 -7.32 21.84 -3.36
C PRO A 61 -7.86 22.31 -4.73
N PRO A 62 -9.13 22.02 -5.06
CA PRO A 62 -9.74 22.51 -6.29
C PRO A 62 -9.62 24.03 -6.44
N GLY A 63 -9.14 24.48 -7.60
CA GLY A 63 -8.98 25.90 -7.91
C GLY A 63 -7.72 26.56 -7.32
N VAL A 64 -6.87 25.80 -6.62
CA VAL A 64 -5.54 26.25 -6.19
C VAL A 64 -4.52 25.90 -7.27
N GLU A 65 -3.59 26.83 -7.53
CA GLU A 65 -2.48 26.62 -8.44
C GLU A 65 -1.45 25.67 -7.79
N PRO A 66 -1.19 24.48 -8.35
CA PRO A 66 -0.30 23.48 -7.73
C PRO A 66 1.16 23.95 -7.61
N HIS A 67 1.61 24.88 -8.44
CA HIS A 67 2.97 25.42 -8.34
C HIS A 67 3.17 26.37 -7.16
N ASP A 68 2.08 26.90 -6.59
CA ASP A 68 2.09 27.80 -5.43
C ASP A 68 1.67 27.08 -4.14
N LEU A 69 1.48 25.76 -4.17
CA LEU A 69 1.07 24.98 -3.02
C LEU A 69 2.17 24.96 -1.95
N GLU A 70 1.82 25.46 -0.77
CA GLU A 70 2.62 25.30 0.45
C GLU A 70 1.94 24.29 1.39
N LEU A 71 2.66 23.23 1.77
CA LEU A 71 2.13 22.21 2.68
C LEU A 71 2.11 22.69 4.12
N THR A 72 1.03 22.38 4.84
CA THR A 72 1.01 22.59 6.29
C THR A 72 1.94 21.59 7.00
N PRO A 73 2.44 21.90 8.20
CA PRO A 73 3.20 20.94 8.99
C PRO A 73 2.47 19.61 9.23
N SER A 74 1.14 19.66 9.41
CA SER A 74 0.32 18.44 9.58
C SER A 74 0.28 17.60 8.30
N GLN A 75 0.22 18.23 7.12
CA GLN A 75 0.28 17.52 5.84
C GLN A 75 1.63 16.84 5.63
N VAL A 76 2.73 17.48 6.03
CA VAL A 76 4.08 16.90 5.97
C VAL A 76 4.21 15.68 6.88
N VAL A 77 3.67 15.74 8.10
CA VAL A 77 3.66 14.59 9.02
C VAL A 77 2.90 13.42 8.42
N ARG A 78 1.68 13.64 7.91
CA ARG A 78 0.88 12.58 7.28
C ARG A 78 1.59 11.93 6.10
N LEU A 79 2.28 12.73 5.27
CA LEU A 79 3.05 12.21 4.14
C LEU A 79 4.24 11.35 4.58
N SER A 80 4.82 11.62 5.76
CA SER A 80 5.94 10.83 6.31
C SER A 80 5.51 9.53 6.96
N GLU A 81 4.23 9.40 7.31
CA GLU A 81 3.63 8.22 7.93
C GLU A 81 2.95 7.29 6.91
N ALA A 82 2.87 7.72 5.65
CA ALA A 82 2.36 6.98 4.50
C ALA A 82 3.44 6.09 3.88
#